data_AF-A0A3N5WVA3-F1
#
_entry.id   AF-A0A3N5WVA3-F1
#
_cell.length_a   1.000
_cell.length_b   1.000
_cell.length_c   1.000
_cell.angle_alpha   90.00
_cell.angle_beta   90.00
_cell.angle_gamma   90.00
#
_symmetry.space_group_name_H-M   'P 1'
#
loop_
_entity.id
_entity.type
_entity.pdbx_description
1 polymer ?
#
loop_
_entity_poly.entity_id
_entity_poly.type
_entity_poly.pdbx_seq_one_letter_code
_entity_poly.pdbx_strand_id
1 'polypeptide(L)'
;MPDPETLDIDILSLVYGGDAMGRLPDGRAVFVPYALPGERVRIRLVEQKKGFARARLVKVLQPAPERIEPRCENFAACGGCHYMHIAYAAQLRYKTAILSDQLQRIAGLEDPPVQPMAASPKEWQYRNTVQFHLDRDGKPGYQEPGSHVVVPIQACPLCEPAIDEIWPNLDFSDPEQGPVPGLERIQLRAGADEEILVVIKSNDPTPPEFSVDLPISAVFVGPGGFEENEPLVLAGEDSLVMEA
;
A
#
# COMPACT_ATOMS: atom_id res chain seq x y z
N MET A 1 14.93 -0.67 -29.50
CA MET A 1 15.58 0.35 -28.65
C MET A 1 16.65 -0.37 -27.86
N PRO A 2 17.91 0.10 -27.80
CA PRO A 2 18.89 -0.54 -26.93
C PRO A 2 18.33 -0.55 -25.49
N ASP A 3 18.45 -1.68 -24.81
CA ASP A 3 18.05 -1.85 -23.41
C ASP A 3 18.67 -0.71 -22.61
N PRO A 4 17.90 0.10 -21.85
CA PRO A 4 18.49 1.19 -21.09
C PRO A 4 19.57 0.63 -20.17
N GLU A 5 20.79 1.11 -20.39
CA GLU A 5 21.99 0.68 -19.69
C GLU A 5 21.74 0.70 -18.17
N THR A 6 21.95 -0.45 -17.52
CA THR A 6 21.85 -0.54 -16.07
C THR A 6 23.08 0.07 -15.44
N LEU A 7 22.92 0.76 -14.32
CA LEU A 7 24.00 1.44 -13.61
C LEU A 7 24.12 0.88 -12.19
N ASP A 8 25.34 0.77 -11.70
CA ASP A 8 25.60 0.39 -10.30
C ASP A 8 25.87 1.67 -9.49
N ILE A 9 25.12 1.86 -8.40
CA ILE A 9 25.23 3.04 -7.53
C ILE A 9 25.25 2.64 -6.06
N ASP A 10 25.80 3.51 -5.22
CA ASP A 10 25.70 3.41 -3.77
C ASP A 10 24.51 4.26 -3.27
N ILE A 11 23.73 3.71 -2.35
CA ILE A 11 22.56 4.35 -1.76
C ILE A 11 22.96 5.06 -0.47
N LEU A 12 22.57 6.32 -0.35
CA LEU A 12 23.06 7.22 0.68
C LEU A 12 22.05 7.44 1.80
N SER A 13 20.76 7.51 1.47
CA SER A 13 19.71 7.88 2.44
C SER A 13 18.33 7.41 1.97
N LEU A 14 17.34 7.43 2.88
CA LEU A 14 15.92 7.32 2.53
C LEU A 14 15.30 8.71 2.53
N VAL A 15 14.33 8.92 1.66
CA VAL A 15 13.53 10.13 1.59
C VAL A 15 12.08 9.85 1.92
N TYR A 16 11.32 10.92 2.17
CA TYR A 16 9.88 10.83 2.33
C TYR A 16 9.23 10.12 1.13
N GLY A 17 8.23 9.27 1.40
CA GLY A 17 7.58 8.45 0.38
C GLY A 17 8.20 7.05 0.18
N GLY A 18 9.35 6.79 0.79
CA GLY A 18 9.92 5.44 0.88
C GLY A 18 10.97 5.09 -0.17
N ASP A 19 11.28 6.02 -1.07
CA ASP A 19 12.40 5.90 -1.98
C ASP A 19 13.73 6.07 -1.26
N ALA A 20 14.74 5.36 -1.75
CA ALA A 20 16.13 5.57 -1.40
C ALA A 20 16.79 6.53 -2.39
N MET A 21 17.71 7.35 -1.90
CA MET A 21 18.43 8.35 -2.71
C MET A 21 19.91 7.99 -2.78
N GLY A 22 20.43 7.98 -4.01
CA GLY A 22 21.86 7.93 -4.33
C GLY A 22 22.25 9.03 -5.30
N ARG A 23 23.49 8.96 -5.83
CA ARG A 23 23.98 9.87 -6.86
C ARG A 23 24.41 9.12 -8.11
N LEU A 24 24.05 9.68 -9.27
CA LEU A 24 24.55 9.24 -10.56
C LEU A 24 26.00 9.71 -10.78
N PRO A 25 26.74 9.12 -11.74
CA PRO A 25 28.09 9.57 -12.08
C PRO A 25 28.18 11.04 -12.51
N ASP A 26 27.10 11.60 -13.05
CA ASP A 26 26.99 13.02 -13.43
C ASP A 26 26.61 13.96 -12.26
N GLY A 27 26.49 13.42 -11.04
CA GLY A 27 26.19 14.15 -9.81
C GLY A 27 24.71 14.35 -9.51
N ARG A 28 23.79 14.04 -10.44
CA ARG A 28 22.33 14.15 -10.21
C ARG A 28 21.88 13.19 -9.10
N ALA A 29 20.87 13.62 -8.34
CA ALA A 29 20.18 12.73 -7.41
C ALA A 29 19.39 11.67 -8.19
N VAL A 30 19.39 10.44 -7.69
CA VAL A 30 18.55 9.36 -8.23
C VAL A 30 17.76 8.70 -7.12
N PHE A 31 16.45 8.57 -7.35
CA PHE A 31 15.51 7.96 -6.42
C PHE A 31 15.19 6.53 -6.88
N VAL A 32 15.30 5.59 -5.95
CA VAL A 32 15.20 4.15 -6.18
C VAL A 32 14.28 3.55 -5.11
N PRO A 33 13.11 3.02 -5.45
CA PRO A 33 12.27 2.33 -4.49
C PRO A 33 12.92 1.02 -4.05
N TYR A 34 12.58 0.57 -2.84
CA TYR A 34 12.94 -0.75 -2.30
C TYR A 34 14.44 -1.01 -2.07
N ALA A 35 15.25 0.05 -2.01
CA ALA A 35 16.65 0.02 -1.62
C ALA A 35 16.87 0.64 -0.22
N LEU A 36 17.99 0.34 0.42
CA LEU A 36 18.35 0.85 1.74
C LEU A 36 19.63 1.70 1.70
N PRO A 37 19.80 2.68 2.61
CA PRO A 37 21.06 3.35 2.83
C PRO A 37 22.17 2.36 3.19
N GLY A 38 23.37 2.57 2.61
CA GLY A 38 24.51 1.66 2.79
C GLY A 38 24.54 0.50 1.79
N GLU A 39 23.56 0.39 0.89
CA GLU A 39 23.57 -0.62 -0.17
C GLU A 39 24.32 -0.18 -1.41
N ARG A 40 24.92 -1.17 -2.08
CA ARG A 40 25.29 -1.04 -3.50
C ARG A 40 24.26 -1.79 -4.34
N VAL A 41 23.68 -1.10 -5.31
CA VAL A 41 22.57 -1.63 -6.11
C VAL A 41 22.79 -1.42 -7.60
N ARG A 42 22.24 -2.33 -8.41
CA ARG A 42 22.05 -2.15 -9.84
C ARG A 42 20.67 -1.58 -10.10
N ILE A 43 20.61 -0.52 -10.88
CA ILE A 43 19.39 0.21 -11.21
C ILE A 43 19.20 0.35 -12.71
N ARG A 44 17.94 0.56 -13.12
CA ARG A 44 17.56 0.97 -14.47
C ARG A 44 16.82 2.29 -14.39
N LEU A 45 17.32 3.32 -15.09
CA LEU A 45 16.66 4.63 -15.14
C LEU A 45 15.31 4.50 -15.86
N VAL A 46 14.27 5.07 -15.27
CA VAL A 46 12.90 5.10 -15.83
C VAL A 46 12.41 6.52 -16.10
N GLU A 47 13.02 7.51 -15.45
CA GLU A 47 12.74 8.92 -15.70
C GLU A 47 14.02 9.73 -15.53
N GLN A 48 14.28 10.66 -16.45
CA GLN A 48 15.42 11.56 -16.37
C GLN A 48 14.95 13.00 -16.48
N LYS A 49 15.36 13.82 -15.50
CA LYS A 49 15.16 15.27 -15.46
C LYS A 49 16.51 15.98 -15.31
N LYS A 50 16.49 17.30 -15.45
CA LYS A 50 17.70 18.14 -15.35
C LYS A 50 18.40 18.02 -13.99
N GLY A 51 17.64 17.93 -12.90
CA GLY A 51 18.20 17.89 -11.54
C GLY A 51 18.19 16.52 -10.86
N PHE A 52 17.40 15.58 -11.37
CA PHE A 52 17.24 14.27 -10.75
C PHE A 52 16.85 13.20 -11.77
N ALA A 53 16.92 11.94 -11.36
CA ALA A 53 16.37 10.81 -12.08
C ALA A 53 15.55 9.91 -11.14
N ARG A 54 14.65 9.11 -11.71
CA ARG A 54 14.03 7.97 -11.02
C ARG A 54 14.50 6.69 -11.67
N ALA A 55 14.70 5.67 -10.86
CA ALA A 55 15.15 4.36 -11.29
C ALA A 55 14.29 3.25 -10.69
N ARG A 56 14.26 2.11 -11.35
CA ARG A 56 13.83 0.85 -10.75
C ARG A 56 15.05 0.10 -10.22
N LEU A 57 14.90 -0.51 -9.05
CA LEU A 57 15.86 -1.46 -8.52
C LEU A 57 15.86 -2.71 -9.40
N VAL A 58 17.03 -3.09 -9.93
CA VAL A 58 17.22 -4.32 -10.70
C VAL A 58 17.79 -5.42 -9.82
N LYS A 59 18.79 -5.09 -9.00
CA LYS A 59 19.42 -6.05 -8.10
C LYS A 59 20.12 -5.34 -6.94
N VAL A 60 20.04 -5.91 -5.74
CA VAL A 60 20.92 -5.54 -4.63
C VAL A 60 22.23 -6.31 -4.77
N LEU A 61 23.34 -5.60 -4.92
CA LEU A 61 24.67 -6.18 -5.11
C LEU A 61 25.37 -6.39 -3.76
N GLN A 62 25.20 -5.43 -2.85
CA GLN A 62 25.68 -5.49 -1.47
C GLN A 62 24.55 -5.01 -0.56
N PRO A 63 23.89 -5.92 0.18
CA PRO A 63 22.77 -5.55 1.05
C PRO A 63 23.27 -4.87 2.33
N ALA A 64 22.45 -3.98 2.87
CA ALA A 64 22.69 -3.38 4.18
C ALA A 64 22.34 -4.40 5.28
N PRO A 65 23.00 -4.35 6.45
CA PRO A 65 22.70 -5.25 7.58
C PRO A 65 21.24 -5.24 8.03
N GLU A 66 20.52 -4.13 7.83
CA GLU A 66 19.12 -3.98 8.20
C GLU A 66 18.13 -4.48 7.13
N ARG A 67 18.60 -4.96 5.97
CA ARG A 67 17.74 -5.58 4.97
C ARG A 67 17.23 -6.93 5.49
N ILE A 68 15.93 -7.14 5.38
CA ILE A 68 15.27 -8.40 5.67
C ILE A 68 14.47 -8.88 4.45
N GLU A 69 14.16 -10.17 4.42
CA GLU A 69 13.21 -10.70 3.44
C GLU A 69 11.80 -10.21 3.79
N PRO A 70 11.05 -9.61 2.86
CA PRO A 70 9.67 -9.22 3.08
C PRO A 70 8.79 -10.43 3.42
N ARG A 71 7.87 -10.27 4.38
CA ARG A 71 6.90 -11.31 4.74
C ARG A 71 5.80 -11.53 3.70
N CYS A 72 5.51 -10.50 2.90
CA CYS A 72 4.47 -10.54 1.87
C CYS A 72 5.07 -10.92 0.52
N GLU A 73 4.57 -12.00 -0.08
CA GLU A 73 4.95 -12.44 -1.44
C GLU A 73 4.66 -11.38 -2.53
N ASN A 74 3.67 -10.51 -2.27
CA ASN A 74 3.27 -9.45 -3.19
C ASN A 74 4.08 -8.16 -2.99
N PHE A 75 5.08 -8.15 -2.10
CA PHE A 75 5.88 -6.96 -1.84
C PHE A 75 6.58 -6.47 -3.13
N ALA A 76 6.67 -5.14 -3.29
CA ALA A 76 7.17 -4.44 -4.48
C ALA A 76 6.32 -4.54 -5.76
N ALA A 77 5.51 -5.60 -5.94
CA ALA A 77 4.47 -5.67 -6.97
C ALA A 77 3.22 -4.89 -6.55
N CYS A 78 2.74 -5.13 -5.32
CA CYS A 78 1.68 -4.37 -4.68
C CYS A 78 2.23 -3.04 -4.11
N GLY A 79 1.58 -1.92 -4.44
CA GLY A 79 1.96 -0.57 -3.98
C GLY A 79 1.57 -0.24 -2.53
N GLY A 80 1.05 -1.20 -1.77
CA GLY A 80 0.54 -0.97 -0.42
C GLY A 80 1.60 -0.82 0.67
N CYS A 81 2.83 -1.31 0.44
CA CYS A 81 3.91 -1.37 1.43
C CYS A 81 5.24 -0.90 0.87
N HIS A 82 5.92 0.02 1.58
CA HIS A 82 7.20 0.57 1.14
C HIS A 82 8.41 -0.01 1.88
N TYR A 83 8.26 -0.38 3.17
CA TYR A 83 9.40 -0.67 4.06
C TYR A 83 9.51 -2.13 4.53
N MET A 84 8.75 -3.07 3.95
CA MET A 84 8.72 -4.45 4.45
C MET A 84 10.06 -5.19 4.34
N HIS A 85 10.95 -4.70 3.48
CA HIS A 85 12.32 -5.18 3.28
C HIS A 85 13.34 -4.58 4.27
N ILE A 86 12.88 -3.83 5.28
CA ILE A 86 13.70 -3.14 6.28
C ILE A 86 13.32 -3.65 7.67
N ALA A 87 14.30 -4.04 8.48
CA ALA A 87 14.07 -4.43 9.88
C ALA A 87 13.31 -3.33 10.64
N TYR A 88 12.31 -3.69 11.46
CA TYR A 88 11.38 -2.72 12.04
C TYR A 88 12.06 -1.62 12.87
N ALA A 89 13.05 -1.98 13.69
CA ALA A 89 13.84 -1.01 14.45
C ALA A 89 14.55 0.02 13.55
N ALA A 90 14.97 -0.38 12.35
CA ALA A 90 15.56 0.53 11.36
C ALA A 90 14.50 1.40 10.69
N GLN A 91 13.29 0.89 10.42
CA GLN A 91 12.18 1.69 9.92
C GLN A 91 11.88 2.88 10.84
N LEU A 92 11.86 2.67 12.17
CA LEU A 92 11.64 3.73 13.15
C LEU A 92 12.75 4.79 13.08
N ARG A 93 14.03 4.37 13.06
CA ARG A 93 15.18 5.27 12.91
C ARG A 93 15.11 6.09 11.63
N TYR A 94 14.80 5.46 10.50
CA TYR A 94 14.70 6.14 9.21
C TYR A 94 13.53 7.13 9.18
N LYS A 95 12.37 6.79 9.73
CA LYS A 95 11.24 7.72 9.83
C LYS A 95 11.57 8.94 10.70
N THR A 96 12.24 8.75 11.83
CA THR A 96 12.75 9.85 12.66
C THR A 96 13.73 10.73 11.89
N ALA A 97 14.69 10.13 11.19
CA ALA A 97 15.68 10.87 10.39
C ALA A 97 15.03 11.65 9.24
N ILE A 98 14.08 11.05 8.53
CA ILE A 98 13.31 11.71 7.46
C ILE A 98 12.57 12.92 8.01
N LEU A 99 11.85 12.79 9.14
CA LEU A 99 11.15 13.92 9.75
C LEU A 99 12.11 15.06 10.14
N SER A 100 13.23 14.72 10.79
CA SER A 100 14.26 15.70 11.16
C SER A 100 14.83 16.41 9.93
N ASP A 101 15.15 15.67 8.86
CA ASP A 101 15.70 16.24 7.62
C ASP A 101 14.70 17.20 6.95
N GLN A 102 13.42 16.85 6.91
CA GLN A 102 12.39 17.71 6.32
C GLN A 102 12.18 18.99 7.14
N LEU A 103 12.18 18.91 8.48
CA LEU A 103 12.07 20.11 9.34
C LEU A 103 13.29 21.03 9.20
N GLN A 104 14.49 20.47 9.08
CA GLN A 104 15.69 21.26 8.85
C GLN A 104 15.70 21.91 7.46
N ARG A 105 15.49 21.13 6.41
CA ARG A 105 15.69 21.59 5.03
C ARG A 105 14.53 22.38 4.46
N ILE A 106 13.30 22.03 4.82
CA ILE A 106 12.09 22.66 4.27
C ILE A 106 11.57 23.73 5.23
N ALA A 107 11.48 23.43 6.53
CA ALA A 107 10.98 24.40 7.51
C ALA A 107 12.07 25.35 8.04
N GLY A 108 13.36 25.09 7.73
CA GLY A 108 14.47 25.96 8.13
C GLY A 108 14.78 25.93 9.63
N LEU A 109 14.35 24.88 10.34
CA LEU A 109 14.62 24.72 11.77
C LEU A 109 16.00 24.09 11.97
N GLU A 110 16.97 24.82 12.55
CA GLU A 110 18.34 24.32 12.71
C GLU A 110 18.43 23.08 13.61
N ASP A 111 17.68 23.07 14.72
CA ASP A 111 17.64 21.98 15.71
C ASP A 111 16.19 21.62 16.09
N PRO A 112 15.46 20.89 15.22
CA PRO A 112 14.08 20.53 15.51
C PRO A 112 14.03 19.48 16.63
N PRO A 113 13.14 19.62 17.63
CA PRO A 113 13.06 18.72 18.79
C PRO A 113 12.35 17.39 18.44
N VAL A 114 12.88 16.65 17.46
CA VAL A 114 12.30 15.39 16.97
C VAL A 114 12.60 14.27 17.95
N GLN A 115 11.55 13.70 18.54
CA GLN A 115 11.63 12.51 19.37
C GLN A 115 11.76 11.23 18.52
N PRO A 116 12.29 10.13 19.07
CA PRO A 116 12.25 8.83 18.42
C PRO A 116 10.83 8.45 17.99
N MET A 117 10.69 7.84 16.82
CA MET A 117 9.38 7.45 16.29
C MET A 117 8.72 6.43 17.21
N ALA A 118 7.47 6.67 17.60
CA ALA A 118 6.71 5.73 18.40
C ALA A 118 6.52 4.42 17.64
N ALA A 119 6.84 3.31 18.29
CA ALA A 119 6.60 1.98 17.75
C ALA A 119 5.12 1.63 17.83
N SER A 120 4.61 0.95 16.80
CA SER A 120 3.32 0.28 16.86
C SER A 120 3.42 -0.91 17.81
N PRO A 121 2.39 -1.17 18.64
CA PRO A 121 2.33 -2.41 19.43
C PRO A 121 2.19 -3.66 18.54
N LYS A 122 1.68 -3.50 17.31
CA LYS A 122 1.52 -4.56 16.31
C LYS A 122 2.25 -4.19 15.01
N GLU A 123 3.27 -4.94 14.64
CA GLU A 123 4.00 -4.76 13.36
C GLU A 123 3.25 -5.37 12.16
N TRP A 124 2.35 -6.32 12.44
CA TRP A 124 1.56 -7.08 11.48
C TRP A 124 0.11 -7.13 11.96
N GLN A 125 -0.83 -7.46 11.07
CA GLN A 125 -2.23 -7.64 11.41
C GLN A 125 -2.81 -6.47 12.23
N TYR A 126 -2.55 -5.25 11.76
CA TYR A 126 -2.97 -4.01 12.43
C TYR A 126 -3.97 -3.20 11.61
N ARG A 127 -4.26 -3.59 10.36
CA ARG A 127 -5.24 -2.91 9.53
C ARG A 127 -6.62 -3.48 9.81
N ASN A 128 -7.37 -2.76 10.64
CA ASN A 128 -8.81 -2.97 10.85
C ASN A 128 -9.66 -2.41 9.70
N THR A 129 -9.06 -1.73 8.72
CA THR A 129 -9.76 -1.23 7.54
C THR A 129 -8.89 -1.45 6.32
N VAL A 130 -9.46 -2.07 5.29
CA VAL A 130 -8.81 -2.27 3.99
C VAL A 130 -9.75 -1.88 2.87
N GLN A 131 -9.19 -1.39 1.77
CA GLN A 131 -9.94 -1.04 0.57
C GLN A 131 -9.24 -1.67 -0.64
N PHE A 132 -9.94 -2.59 -1.29
CA PHE A 132 -9.51 -3.26 -2.50
C PHE A 132 -10.02 -2.54 -3.73
N HIS A 133 -9.16 -2.51 -4.75
CA HIS A 133 -9.56 -2.33 -6.13
C HIS A 133 -9.86 -3.70 -6.72
N LEU A 134 -10.63 -3.75 -7.81
CA LEU A 134 -10.88 -4.98 -8.54
C LEU A 134 -10.12 -4.96 -9.86
N ASP A 135 -9.55 -6.09 -10.24
CA ASP A 135 -9.03 -6.28 -11.58
C ASP A 135 -10.16 -6.51 -12.60
N ARG A 136 -9.81 -6.81 -13.86
CA ARG A 136 -10.78 -7.02 -14.94
C ARG A 136 -11.62 -8.28 -14.78
N ASP A 137 -11.19 -9.20 -13.93
CA ASP A 137 -11.89 -10.45 -13.63
C ASP A 137 -12.68 -10.33 -12.31
N GLY A 138 -12.74 -9.14 -11.69
CA GLY A 138 -13.43 -8.91 -10.42
C GLY A 138 -12.64 -9.35 -9.19
N LYS A 139 -11.34 -9.64 -9.32
CA LYS A 139 -10.52 -10.11 -8.19
C LYS A 139 -10.02 -8.95 -7.34
N PRO A 140 -10.11 -9.05 -6.00
CA PRO A 140 -9.63 -8.01 -5.09
C PRO A 140 -8.11 -7.90 -5.10
N GLY A 141 -7.64 -6.66 -5.09
CA GLY A 141 -6.23 -6.34 -5.19
C GLY A 141 -5.89 -4.91 -4.79
N TYR A 142 -4.60 -4.60 -4.88
CA TYR A 142 -4.06 -3.25 -4.72
C TYR A 142 -3.39 -2.82 -6.01
N GLN A 143 -3.29 -1.51 -6.23
CA GLN A 143 -2.61 -1.00 -7.41
C GLN A 143 -1.09 -1.19 -7.31
N GLU A 144 -0.46 -1.41 -8.46
CA GLU A 144 0.99 -1.35 -8.62
C GLU A 144 1.54 0.04 -8.23
N PRO A 145 2.80 0.14 -7.76
CA PRO A 145 3.42 1.42 -7.47
C PRO A 145 3.41 2.37 -8.68
N GLY A 146 2.78 3.54 -8.53
CA GLY A 146 2.75 4.57 -9.57
C GLY A 146 1.93 4.18 -10.81
N SER A 147 0.99 3.25 -10.69
CA SER A 147 0.16 2.72 -11.77
C SER A 147 -1.28 2.53 -11.28
N HIS A 148 -2.23 2.40 -12.20
CA HIS A 148 -3.63 2.05 -11.88
C HIS A 148 -3.94 0.57 -12.15
N VAL A 149 -2.92 -0.20 -12.56
CA VAL A 149 -3.04 -1.65 -12.75
C VAL A 149 -3.18 -2.31 -11.40
N VAL A 150 -4.21 -3.15 -11.24
CA VAL A 150 -4.48 -3.90 -10.02
C VAL A 150 -3.65 -5.18 -10.01
N VAL A 151 -2.95 -5.41 -8.91
CA VAL A 151 -2.31 -6.68 -8.54
C VAL A 151 -3.32 -7.44 -7.69
N PRO A 152 -3.98 -8.48 -8.23
CA PRO A 152 -4.84 -9.33 -7.44
C PRO A 152 -3.99 -10.04 -6.38
N ILE A 153 -4.47 -10.09 -5.15
CA ILE A 153 -3.77 -10.75 -4.04
C ILE A 153 -4.67 -11.79 -3.39
N GLN A 154 -4.08 -12.72 -2.63
CA GLN A 154 -4.81 -13.76 -1.91
C GLN A 154 -4.59 -13.70 -0.39
N ALA A 155 -3.58 -12.94 0.04
CA ALA A 155 -3.26 -12.73 1.45
C ALA A 155 -2.66 -11.34 1.64
N CYS A 156 -2.91 -10.72 2.79
CA CYS A 156 -2.21 -9.51 3.20
C CYS A 156 -1.83 -9.59 4.69
N PRO A 157 -0.54 -9.72 5.04
CA PRO A 157 -0.12 -9.91 6.43
C PRO A 157 -0.34 -8.67 7.33
N LEU A 158 -0.89 -7.59 6.76
CA LEU A 158 -1.26 -6.38 7.49
C LEU A 158 -2.74 -6.37 7.90
N CYS A 159 -3.61 -7.16 7.27
CA CYS A 159 -5.03 -7.27 7.63
C CYS A 159 -5.18 -7.88 9.02
N GLU A 160 -6.09 -7.35 9.83
CA GLU A 160 -6.52 -8.04 11.05
C GLU A 160 -7.16 -9.40 10.73
N PRO A 161 -7.07 -10.39 11.64
CA PRO A 161 -7.54 -11.76 11.38
C PRO A 161 -8.98 -11.83 10.88
N ALA A 162 -9.91 -11.10 11.51
CA ALA A 162 -11.32 -11.06 11.11
C ALA A 162 -11.52 -10.61 9.65
N ILE A 163 -10.70 -9.67 9.16
CA ILE A 163 -10.71 -9.29 7.75
C ILE A 163 -10.12 -10.41 6.90
N ASP A 164 -8.91 -10.88 7.25
CA ASP A 164 -8.13 -11.85 6.47
C ASP A 164 -8.85 -13.20 6.28
N GLU A 165 -9.73 -13.57 7.20
CA GLU A 165 -10.58 -14.75 7.10
C GLU A 165 -11.76 -14.59 6.12
N ILE A 166 -12.24 -13.36 5.90
CA ILE A 166 -13.46 -13.09 5.14
C ILE A 166 -13.16 -12.71 3.69
N TRP A 167 -12.27 -11.73 3.46
CA TRP A 167 -12.12 -11.13 2.14
C TRP A 167 -11.70 -12.11 1.02
N PRO A 168 -10.90 -13.17 1.26
CA PRO A 168 -10.56 -14.14 0.21
C PRO A 168 -11.76 -14.98 -0.25
N ASN A 169 -12.82 -15.04 0.57
CA ASN A 169 -14.04 -15.78 0.28
C ASN A 169 -15.12 -14.92 -0.40
N LEU A 170 -14.87 -13.62 -0.59
CA LEU A 170 -15.80 -12.73 -1.28
C LEU A 170 -15.57 -12.81 -2.80
N ASP A 171 -16.62 -13.19 -3.53
CA ASP A 171 -16.64 -13.19 -4.99
C ASP A 171 -17.44 -11.97 -5.48
N PHE A 172 -16.83 -11.20 -6.39
CA PHE A 172 -17.41 -10.02 -7.00
C PHE A 172 -17.60 -10.22 -8.52
N SER A 173 -17.79 -11.47 -8.91
CA SER A 173 -18.05 -11.89 -10.28
C SER A 173 -19.18 -12.91 -10.34
N ASP A 174 -19.93 -12.87 -11.44
CA ASP A 174 -20.89 -13.89 -11.83
C ASP A 174 -20.22 -14.86 -12.82
N PRO A 175 -20.36 -16.18 -12.65
CA PRO A 175 -19.73 -17.18 -13.53
C PRO A 175 -20.11 -17.07 -15.01
N GLU A 176 -21.30 -16.54 -15.33
CA GLU A 176 -21.81 -16.40 -16.71
C GLU A 176 -21.63 -14.98 -17.25
N GLN A 177 -21.74 -13.97 -16.38
CA GLN A 177 -21.80 -12.55 -16.76
C GLN A 177 -20.49 -11.78 -16.50
N GLY A 178 -19.56 -12.36 -15.74
CA GLY A 178 -18.29 -11.74 -15.39
C GLY A 178 -18.39 -10.80 -14.18
N PRO A 179 -17.46 -9.85 -14.00
CA PRO A 179 -17.43 -8.97 -12.82
C PRO A 179 -18.72 -8.15 -12.68
N VAL A 180 -19.11 -7.87 -11.43
CA VAL A 180 -20.27 -7.01 -11.12
C VAL A 180 -20.12 -5.64 -11.83
N PRO A 181 -21.08 -5.26 -12.69
CA PRO A 181 -21.01 -4.00 -13.43
C PRO A 181 -20.91 -2.78 -12.51
N GLY A 182 -20.04 -1.83 -12.90
CA GLY A 182 -19.87 -0.55 -12.21
C GLY A 182 -19.16 -0.60 -10.86
N LEU A 183 -18.79 -1.79 -10.38
CA LEU A 183 -18.12 -1.96 -9.10
C LEU A 183 -16.72 -1.33 -9.11
N GLU A 184 -16.50 -0.34 -8.24
CA GLU A 184 -15.26 0.43 -8.20
C GLU A 184 -14.31 -0.07 -7.12
N ARG A 185 -14.84 -0.26 -5.90
CA ARG A 185 -14.04 -0.58 -4.72
C ARG A 185 -14.85 -1.40 -3.72
N ILE A 186 -14.14 -2.27 -3.02
CA ILE A 186 -14.64 -3.01 -1.87
C ILE A 186 -13.85 -2.57 -0.66
N GLN A 187 -14.53 -2.11 0.38
CA GLN A 187 -13.89 -1.81 1.66
C GLN A 187 -14.40 -2.77 2.72
N LEU A 188 -13.49 -3.27 3.54
CA LEU A 188 -13.83 -4.04 4.73
C LEU A 188 -13.34 -3.28 5.95
N ARG A 189 -14.14 -3.29 7.00
CA ARG A 189 -13.80 -2.74 8.29
C ARG A 189 -14.13 -3.74 9.39
N ALA A 190 -13.19 -3.96 10.29
CA ALA A 190 -13.38 -4.69 11.54
C ALA A 190 -13.71 -3.71 12.66
N GLY A 191 -14.74 -4.03 13.44
CA GLY A 191 -15.18 -3.33 14.63
C GLY A 191 -14.79 -4.07 15.91
N ALA A 192 -15.46 -3.73 17.01
CA ALA A 192 -15.42 -4.50 18.25
C ALA A 192 -15.96 -5.92 18.03
N ASP A 193 -15.51 -6.87 18.85
CA ASP A 193 -15.95 -8.27 18.82
C ASP A 193 -15.81 -8.95 17.45
N GLU A 194 -14.85 -8.48 16.63
CA GLU A 194 -14.58 -8.99 15.27
C GLU A 194 -15.75 -8.82 14.28
N GLU A 195 -16.69 -7.91 14.56
CA GLU A 195 -17.76 -7.56 13.62
C GLU A 195 -17.20 -6.95 12.34
N ILE A 196 -17.73 -7.36 11.18
CA ILE A 196 -17.21 -6.95 9.88
C ILE A 196 -18.28 -6.22 9.07
N LEU A 197 -17.92 -5.03 8.59
CA LEU A 197 -18.71 -4.24 7.65
C LEU A 197 -18.03 -4.26 6.28
N VAL A 198 -18.76 -4.75 5.28
CA VAL A 198 -18.39 -4.68 3.87
C VAL A 198 -19.10 -3.51 3.22
N VAL A 199 -18.34 -2.63 2.58
CA VAL A 199 -18.84 -1.51 1.80
C VAL A 199 -18.55 -1.77 0.32
N ILE A 200 -19.62 -1.90 -0.45
CA ILE A 200 -19.61 -2.13 -1.90
C ILE A 200 -19.84 -0.78 -2.59
N LYS A 201 -18.79 -0.21 -3.18
CA LYS A 201 -18.88 1.08 -3.89
C LYS A 201 -18.98 0.86 -5.39
N SER A 202 -20.04 1.39 -6.01
CA SER A 202 -20.31 1.29 -7.44
C SER A 202 -20.57 2.66 -8.08
N ASN A 203 -20.26 2.79 -9.36
CA ASN A 203 -20.74 3.89 -10.20
C ASN A 203 -22.03 3.55 -10.96
N ASP A 204 -22.50 2.31 -10.86
CA ASP A 204 -23.85 1.93 -11.25
C ASP A 204 -24.81 2.27 -10.10
N PRO A 205 -25.93 2.97 -10.34
CA PRO A 205 -26.92 3.24 -9.30
C PRO A 205 -27.68 2.00 -8.82
N THR A 206 -27.60 0.90 -9.56
CA THR A 206 -28.32 -0.33 -9.26
C THR A 206 -27.50 -1.19 -8.30
N PRO A 207 -28.03 -1.54 -7.12
CA PRO A 207 -27.34 -2.47 -6.23
C PRO A 207 -27.24 -3.87 -6.87
N PRO A 208 -26.14 -4.60 -6.65
CA PRO A 208 -26.01 -5.96 -7.12
C PRO A 208 -26.98 -6.89 -6.38
N GLU A 209 -27.28 -8.04 -6.97
CA GLU A 209 -27.81 -9.15 -6.18
C GLU A 209 -26.78 -9.54 -5.11
N PHE A 210 -27.25 -9.71 -3.88
CA PHE A 210 -26.39 -9.94 -2.73
C PHE A 210 -26.94 -11.07 -1.88
N SER A 211 -26.08 -12.05 -1.61
CA SER A 211 -26.32 -13.12 -0.65
C SER A 211 -25.07 -13.29 0.21
N VAL A 212 -25.27 -13.60 1.48
CA VAL A 212 -24.15 -13.85 2.38
C VAL A 212 -24.49 -14.93 3.40
N ASP A 213 -23.57 -15.89 3.52
CA ASP A 213 -23.64 -16.98 4.49
C ASP A 213 -22.76 -16.71 5.74
N LEU A 214 -22.11 -15.55 5.77
CA LEU A 214 -21.25 -15.09 6.86
C LEU A 214 -21.99 -14.05 7.72
N PRO A 215 -21.69 -13.97 9.03
CA PRO A 215 -22.28 -12.97 9.92
C PRO A 215 -21.63 -11.60 9.71
N ILE A 216 -21.83 -11.00 8.53
CA ILE A 216 -21.31 -9.69 8.19
C ILE A 216 -22.44 -8.68 8.00
N SER A 217 -22.10 -7.43 8.25
CA SER A 217 -22.84 -6.28 7.78
C SER A 217 -22.36 -5.91 6.38
N ALA A 218 -23.29 -5.55 5.49
CA ALA A 218 -22.96 -5.17 4.13
C ALA A 218 -23.82 -3.99 3.67
N VAL A 219 -23.15 -2.99 3.09
CA VAL A 219 -23.80 -1.81 2.52
C VAL A 219 -23.36 -1.56 1.10
N PHE A 220 -24.28 -1.03 0.30
CA PHE A 220 -24.04 -0.58 -1.06
C PHE A 220 -24.04 0.95 -1.13
N VAL A 221 -23.07 1.50 -1.86
CA VAL A 221 -22.94 2.93 -2.11
C VAL A 221 -22.85 3.15 -3.61
N GLY A 222 -23.91 3.75 -4.16
CA GLY A 222 -24.03 4.08 -5.58
C GLY A 222 -23.23 5.34 -6.01
N PRO A 223 -23.44 5.80 -7.26
CA PRO A 223 -22.72 6.92 -7.84
C PRO A 223 -23.01 8.22 -7.07
N GLY A 224 -21.95 8.94 -6.72
CA GLY A 224 -21.98 10.09 -5.81
C GLY A 224 -21.36 9.80 -4.43
N GLY A 225 -21.18 8.52 -4.09
CA GLY A 225 -20.52 8.13 -2.85
C GLY A 225 -21.34 8.41 -1.58
N PHE A 226 -20.70 8.32 -0.42
CA PHE A 226 -21.35 8.55 0.89
C PHE A 226 -21.78 10.02 1.12
N GLU A 227 -21.13 10.99 0.46
CA GLU A 227 -21.44 12.41 0.66
C GLU A 227 -22.74 12.82 -0.03
N GLU A 228 -23.10 12.12 -1.12
CA GLU A 228 -24.28 12.44 -1.92
C GLU A 228 -25.43 11.44 -1.74
N ASN A 229 -25.16 10.22 -1.24
CA ASN A 229 -26.17 9.19 -1.03
C ASN A 229 -26.09 8.53 0.35
N GLU A 230 -27.25 8.23 0.93
CA GLU A 230 -27.34 7.30 2.06
C GLU A 230 -26.98 5.87 1.58
N PRO A 231 -26.15 5.14 2.35
CA PRO A 231 -25.82 3.76 2.01
C PRO A 231 -27.07 2.88 2.08
N LEU A 232 -27.23 2.00 1.09
CA LEU A 232 -28.28 0.99 1.12
C LEU A 232 -27.77 -0.22 1.90
N VAL A 233 -28.48 -0.60 2.97
CA VAL A 233 -28.17 -1.82 3.73
C VAL A 233 -28.58 -3.05 2.91
N LEU A 234 -27.60 -3.91 2.62
CA LEU A 234 -27.80 -5.19 1.96
C LEU A 234 -27.95 -6.33 2.97
N ALA A 235 -27.22 -6.27 4.09
CA ALA A 235 -27.31 -7.19 5.21
C ALA A 235 -26.81 -6.54 6.50
N GLY A 236 -27.30 -7.01 7.66
CA GLY A 236 -26.84 -6.55 8.97
C GLY A 236 -27.16 -5.07 9.24
N GLU A 237 -26.16 -4.35 9.75
CA GLU A 237 -26.23 -2.93 10.12
C GLU A 237 -25.37 -2.06 9.17
N ASP A 238 -25.61 -0.75 9.15
CA ASP A 238 -24.83 0.19 8.34
C ASP A 238 -23.56 0.73 9.04
N SER A 239 -23.34 0.31 10.29
CA SER A 239 -22.29 0.83 11.16
C SER A 239 -21.68 -0.27 12.03
N LEU A 240 -20.55 0.05 12.66
CA LEU A 240 -19.85 -0.83 13.59
C LEU A 240 -19.54 -0.07 14.87
N VAL A 241 -19.59 -0.77 15.99
CA VAL A 241 -18.99 -0.28 17.24
C VAL A 241 -17.48 -0.45 17.13
N MET A 242 -16.71 0.55 17.55
CA MET A 242 -15.24 0.49 17.55
C MET A 242 -14.75 0.28 18.98
N GLU A 243 -13.72 -0.55 19.17
CA GLU A 243 -12.98 -0.59 20.44
C GLU A 243 -12.32 0.77 20.72
N ALA A 244 -12.32 1.18 21.98
CA ALA A 244 -11.83 2.47 22.45
C ALA A 244 -10.30 2.53 22.58
#